data_AF-A0A956MG25-F1
#
_entry.id   AF-A0A956MG25-F1
#
_cell.length_a   1.000
_cell.length_b   1.000
_cell.length_c   1.000
_cell.angle_alpha   90.00
_cell.angle_beta   90.00
_cell.angle_gamma   90.00
#
_symmetry.space_group_name_H-M   'P 1'
#
loop_
_entity.id
_entity.type
_entity.pdbx_description
1 polymer ?
#
loop_
_entity_poly.entity_id
_entity_poly.type
_entity_poly.pdbx_seq_one_letter_code
_entity_poly.pdbx_strand_id
1 'polypeptide(L)'
;FWEAACGEGRPNACARLLQLEATYCADNSAWACNELGAHHREGRLLPADEARAQGFFARACELRFQAACLNLVDPTRFLRSPPRTLDLRLLLREGGRNLMEMPEPELYERACRHQWGFACERQASTG
;
A
#
# COMPACT_ATOMS: atom_id res chain seq x y z
N PHE A 1 6.54 -5.84 -6.67
CA PHE A 1 7.98 -6.19 -6.59
C PHE A 1 8.49 -6.28 -5.15
N TRP A 2 8.59 -5.18 -4.39
CA TRP A 2 9.23 -5.22 -3.06
C TRP A 2 8.50 -6.07 -2.01
N GLU A 3 7.16 -6.12 -2.05
CA GLU A 3 6.37 -7.06 -1.23
C GLU A 3 6.76 -8.51 -1.52
N ALA A 4 6.76 -8.92 -2.79
CA ALA A 4 7.16 -10.25 -3.21
C ALA A 4 8.62 -10.55 -2.83
N ALA A 5 9.54 -9.62 -3.11
CA ALA A 5 10.96 -9.76 -2.75
C ALA A 5 11.17 -9.92 -1.23
N CYS A 6 10.39 -9.21 -0.41
CA CYS A 6 10.40 -9.37 1.04
C CYS A 6 9.86 -10.75 1.45
N GLY A 7 8.72 -11.18 0.88
CA GLY A 7 8.14 -12.51 1.12
C GLY A 7 9.07 -13.67 0.72
N GLU A 8 9.88 -13.49 -0.33
CA GLU A 8 10.92 -14.42 -0.77
C GLU A 8 12.18 -14.39 0.11
N GLY A 9 12.27 -13.50 1.09
CA GLY A 9 13.43 -13.39 1.99
C GLY A 9 14.67 -12.81 1.31
N ARG A 10 14.53 -12.04 0.22
CA ARG A 10 15.68 -11.44 -0.46
C ARG A 10 16.39 -10.44 0.48
N PRO A 11 17.73 -10.40 0.47
CA PRO A 11 18.49 -9.49 1.33
C PRO A 11 18.03 -8.03 1.18
N ASN A 12 17.79 -7.36 2.31
CA ASN A 12 17.36 -5.96 2.41
C ASN A 12 15.99 -5.63 1.80
N ALA A 13 15.25 -6.60 1.25
CA ALA A 13 13.99 -6.32 0.56
C ALA A 13 12.90 -5.80 1.50
N CYS A 14 12.76 -6.39 2.69
CA CYS A 14 11.79 -5.93 3.68
C CYS A 14 12.10 -4.53 4.22
N ALA A 15 13.38 -4.24 4.48
CA ALA A 15 13.80 -2.89 4.89
C ALA A 15 13.48 -1.85 3.80
N ARG A 16 13.70 -2.21 2.53
CA ARG A 16 13.38 -1.34 1.39
C ARG A 16 11.88 -1.16 1.20
N LEU A 17 11.08 -2.21 1.40
CA LEU A 17 9.62 -2.15 1.38
C LEU A 17 9.10 -1.14 2.41
N LEU A 18 9.50 -1.30 3.67
CA LEU A 18 9.08 -0.41 4.77
C LEU A 18 9.49 1.05 4.53
N GLN A 19 10.69 1.29 3.98
CA GLN A 19 11.13 2.63 3.63
C GLN A 19 10.26 3.27 2.54
N LEU A 20 9.89 2.49 1.52
CA LEU A 20 9.02 2.97 0.43
C LEU A 20 7.62 3.25 0.94
N GLU A 21 7.03 2.35 1.71
CA GLU A 21 5.72 2.56 2.34
C GLU A 21 5.73 3.80 3.24
N ALA A 22 6.78 4.01 4.05
CA ALA A 22 6.96 5.22 4.86
C ALA A 22 6.98 6.50 4.00
N THR A 23 7.70 6.48 2.88
CA THR A 23 7.77 7.61 1.95
C THR A 23 6.39 7.88 1.34
N TYR A 24 5.72 6.85 0.83
CA TYR A 24 4.40 7.01 0.22
C TYR A 24 3.31 7.41 1.21
N CYS A 25 3.36 6.90 2.45
CA CYS A 25 2.46 7.34 3.50
C CYS A 25 2.69 8.82 3.83
N ALA A 26 3.95 9.27 3.90
CA ALA A 26 4.27 10.69 4.08
C ALA A 26 3.67 11.55 2.95
N ASP A 27 3.65 11.03 1.72
CA ASP A 27 3.03 11.62 0.52
C ASP A 27 1.52 11.36 0.39
N ASN A 28 0.84 11.00 1.48
CA ASN A 28 -0.61 10.78 1.58
C ASN A 28 -1.16 9.60 0.76
N SER A 29 -0.36 8.55 0.52
CA SER A 29 -0.94 7.25 0.15
C SER A 29 -1.63 6.63 1.35
N ALA A 30 -2.94 6.50 1.24
CA ALA A 30 -3.78 5.88 2.26
C ALA A 30 -3.48 4.38 2.37
N TRP A 31 -3.23 3.73 1.23
CA TRP A 31 -2.80 2.34 1.19
C TRP A 31 -1.47 2.15 1.93
N ALA A 32 -0.44 2.94 1.62
CA ALA A 32 0.87 2.79 2.25
C ALA A 32 0.82 3.03 3.77
N CYS A 33 0.01 4.00 4.22
CA CYS A 33 -0.23 4.20 5.64
C CYS A 33 -0.91 2.98 6.29
N ASN A 34 -1.90 2.35 5.63
CA ASN A 34 -2.50 1.11 6.14
C ASN A 34 -1.46 -0.01 6.26
N GLU A 35 -0.60 -0.19 5.26
CA GLU A 35 0.42 -1.24 5.28
C GLU A 35 1.45 -1.03 6.40
N LEU A 36 1.90 0.21 6.65
CA LEU A 36 2.76 0.51 7.79
C LEU A 36 2.11 0.21 9.13
N GLY A 37 0.83 0.61 9.28
CA GLY A 37 0.06 0.29 10.47
C GLY A 37 -0.02 -1.22 10.69
N ALA A 38 -0.22 -1.96 9.59
CA ALA A 38 -0.25 -3.40 9.58
C ALA A 38 1.11 -3.99 10.01
N HIS A 39 2.24 -3.56 9.43
CA HIS A 39 3.55 -4.08 9.84
C HIS A 39 3.87 -3.81 11.32
N HIS A 40 3.46 -2.65 11.85
CA HIS A 40 3.61 -2.32 13.27
C HIS A 40 2.71 -3.13 14.19
N ARG A 41 1.48 -3.45 13.79
CA ARG A 41 0.60 -4.31 14.60
C ARG A 41 1.05 -5.76 14.58
N GLU A 42 1.48 -6.24 13.42
CA GLU A 42 1.83 -7.63 13.20
C GLU A 42 3.16 -8.03 13.83
N GLY A 43 4.11 -7.10 13.94
CA GLY A 43 5.39 -7.35 14.60
C GLY A 43 6.34 -8.29 13.83
N ARG A 44 6.06 -8.60 12.55
CA ARG A 44 6.87 -9.53 11.74
C ARG A 44 8.11 -8.88 11.13
N LEU A 45 7.98 -7.68 10.56
CA LEU A 45 9.08 -6.98 9.88
C LEU A 45 9.73 -5.92 10.79
N LEU A 46 9.01 -5.50 11.82
CA LEU A 46 9.37 -4.49 12.80
C LEU A 46 8.92 -4.98 14.17
N PRO A 47 9.50 -4.49 15.28
CA PRO A 47 8.90 -4.71 16.60
C PRO A 47 7.44 -4.26 16.62
N ALA A 48 6.59 -5.05 17.26
CA ALA A 48 5.19 -4.70 17.41
C ALA A 48 5.06 -3.38 18.21
N ASP A 49 4.27 -2.45 17.69
CA ASP A 49 4.02 -1.15 18.30
C ASP A 49 2.60 -0.69 17.95
N GLU A 50 1.67 -1.01 18.85
CA GLU A 50 0.25 -0.75 18.65
C GLU A 50 -0.08 0.75 18.60
N ALA A 51 0.68 1.59 19.32
CA ALA A 51 0.47 3.04 19.29
C ALA A 51 0.83 3.62 17.93
N ARG A 52 1.97 3.19 17.35
CA ARG A 52 2.33 3.57 15.98
C ARG A 52 1.35 3.00 14.96
N ALA A 53 0.90 1.76 15.15
CA ALA A 53 -0.09 1.14 14.28
C ALA A 53 -1.38 1.98 14.21
N GLN A 54 -1.94 2.37 15.37
CA GLN A 54 -3.12 3.22 15.43
C GLN A 54 -2.91 4.58 14.77
N GLY A 55 -1.76 5.22 14.96
CA GLY A 55 -1.43 6.48 14.28
C GLY A 55 -1.47 6.37 12.76
N PHE A 56 -0.91 5.29 12.20
CA PHE A 56 -0.94 5.04 10.77
C PHE A 56 -2.34 4.67 10.25
N PHE A 57 -3.09 3.84 10.97
CA PHE A 57 -4.47 3.51 10.61
C PHE A 57 -5.39 4.73 10.67
N ALA A 58 -5.21 5.61 11.65
CA ALA A 58 -5.95 6.88 11.74
C ALA A 58 -5.71 7.74 10.50
N ARG A 59 -4.44 7.96 10.13
CA ARG A 59 -4.10 8.72 8.92
C ARG A 59 -4.69 8.12 7.64
N ALA A 60 -4.59 6.80 7.46
CA ALA A 60 -5.19 6.12 6.31
C ALA A 60 -6.74 6.22 6.31
N CYS A 61 -7.38 6.17 7.48
CA CYS A 61 -8.81 6.33 7.62
C CYS A 61 -9.29 7.75 7.30
N GLU A 62 -8.54 8.78 7.73
CA GLU A 62 -8.79 10.18 7.35
C GLU A 62 -8.74 10.37 5.82
N LEU A 63 -7.83 9.65 5.15
CA LEU A 63 -7.74 9.57 3.69
C LEU A 63 -8.82 8.67 3.05
N ARG A 64 -9.82 8.24 3.81
CA ARG A 64 -10.98 7.43 3.39
C ARG A 64 -10.61 6.01 2.91
N PHE A 65 -9.58 5.40 3.49
CA PHE A 65 -9.25 3.99 3.23
C PHE A 65 -10.02 3.08 4.19
N GLN A 66 -11.04 2.38 3.68
CA GLN A 66 -11.99 1.62 4.49
C GLN A 66 -11.32 0.56 5.38
N ALA A 67 -10.35 -0.19 4.84
CA ALA A 67 -9.63 -1.21 5.61
C ALA A 67 -8.93 -0.62 6.84
N ALA A 68 -8.36 0.59 6.71
CA ALA A 68 -7.70 1.26 7.82
C ALA A 68 -8.69 1.73 8.90
N CYS A 69 -9.86 2.25 8.51
CA CYS A 69 -10.89 2.60 9.48
C CYS A 69 -11.34 1.40 10.31
N LEU A 70 -11.45 0.22 9.69
CA LEU A 70 -11.78 -1.02 10.38
C LEU A 70 -10.64 -1.50 11.28
N ASN A 71 -9.38 -1.39 10.83
CA ASN A 71 -8.22 -1.71 11.66
C ASN A 71 -8.06 -0.76 12.85
N LEU A 72 -8.49 0.49 12.72
CA LEU A 72 -8.40 1.48 13.79
C LEU A 72 -9.34 1.16 14.96
N VAL A 73 -10.56 0.69 14.66
CA VAL A 73 -11.60 0.45 15.67
C VAL A 73 -11.57 -0.96 16.26
N ASP A 74 -10.92 -1.91 15.58
CA ASP A 74 -10.85 -3.30 16.00
C ASP A 74 -9.38 -3.76 16.03
N PRO A 75 -8.77 -3.90 17.22
CA PRO A 75 -7.37 -4.29 17.36
C PRO A 75 -7.11 -5.74 16.92
N THR A 76 -8.16 -6.56 16.78
CA THR A 76 -8.04 -7.94 16.30
C THR A 76 -8.03 -8.03 14.78
N ARG A 77 -8.37 -6.94 14.08
CA ARG A 77 -8.38 -6.91 12.62
C ARG A 77 -7.01 -6.56 12.04
N PHE A 78 -6.77 -7.21 10.90
CA PHE A 78 -5.59 -7.03 10.08
C PHE A 78 -5.97 -6.98 8.60
N LEU A 79 -6.80 -6.00 8.24
CA LEU A 79 -7.29 -5.86 6.89
C LEU A 79 -6.25 -5.14 6.04
N ARG A 80 -5.73 -5.84 5.03
CA ARG A 80 -5.01 -5.27 3.91
C ARG A 80 -5.95 -5.24 2.70
N SER A 81 -5.79 -4.27 1.81
CA SER A 81 -6.61 -4.15 0.60
C SER A 81 -5.75 -3.54 -0.51
N PRO A 82 -6.06 -3.77 -1.80
CA PRO A 82 -5.30 -3.16 -2.88
C PRO A 82 -5.31 -1.62 -2.83
N PRO A 83 -4.27 -0.97 -3.38
CA PRO A 83 -4.24 0.48 -3.56
C PRO A 83 -5.46 0.98 -4.36
N ARG A 84 -5.99 2.15 -3.98
CA ARG A 84 -7.04 2.82 -4.78
C ARG A 84 -6.41 3.63 -5.92
N THR A 85 -7.24 4.14 -6.83
CA THR A 85 -6.80 4.96 -7.97
C THR A 85 -5.86 6.11 -7.56
N LEU A 86 -6.16 6.84 -6.49
CA LEU A 86 -5.29 7.92 -6.00
C LEU A 86 -3.93 7.41 -5.49
N ASP A 87 -3.90 6.25 -4.83
CA ASP A 87 -2.66 5.62 -4.42
C ASP A 87 -1.85 5.20 -5.66
N LEU A 88 -2.48 4.56 -6.66
CA LEU A 88 -1.82 4.15 -7.91
C LEU A 88 -1.12 5.31 -8.61
N ARG A 89 -1.71 6.50 -8.60
CA ARG A 89 -1.12 7.73 -9.19
C ARG A 89 0.19 8.14 -8.53
N LEU A 90 0.38 7.79 -7.26
CA LEU A 90 1.61 8.03 -6.53
C LEU A 90 2.58 6.86 -6.68
N LEU A 91 2.10 5.63 -6.44
CA LEU A 91 2.93 4.43 -6.39
C LEU A 91 3.55 4.06 -7.73
N LEU A 92 2.90 4.42 -8.85
CA LEU A 92 3.36 4.11 -10.20
C LEU A 92 4.23 5.21 -10.82
N ARG A 93 4.59 6.27 -10.09
CA ARG A 93 5.44 7.34 -10.62
C ARG A 93 6.85 6.82 -10.91
N GLU A 94 7.35 7.11 -12.09
CA GLU A 94 8.73 6.83 -12.51
C GLU A 94 9.34 8.10 -13.10
N GLY A 95 10.61 8.36 -12.82
CA GLY A 95 11.32 9.53 -13.36
C GLY A 95 10.66 10.88 -13.03
N GLY A 96 9.92 10.98 -11.91
CA GLY A 96 9.20 12.20 -11.51
C GLY A 96 7.93 12.50 -12.30
N ARG A 97 7.49 11.60 -13.20
CA ARG A 97 6.25 11.79 -13.97
C ARG A 97 5.03 11.88 -13.06
N ASN A 98 4.26 12.94 -13.18
CA ASN A 98 2.94 13.06 -12.56
C ASN A 98 1.90 12.25 -13.35
N LEU A 99 1.03 11.52 -12.65
CA LEU A 99 0.01 10.63 -13.21
C LEU A 99 -1.43 11.09 -12.88
N MET A 100 -1.65 12.34 -12.47
CA MET A 100 -2.99 12.84 -12.14
C MET A 100 -3.97 12.73 -13.30
N GLU A 101 -3.54 13.09 -14.52
CA GLU A 101 -4.38 13.08 -15.73
C GLU A 101 -4.45 11.71 -16.42
N MET A 102 -3.72 10.70 -15.94
CA MET A 102 -3.72 9.38 -16.56
C MET A 102 -5.09 8.70 -16.37
N PRO A 103 -5.76 8.18 -17.42
CA PRO A 103 -6.99 7.43 -17.26
C PRO A 103 -6.83 6.25 -16.30
N GLU A 104 -7.87 5.94 -15.52
CA GLU A 104 -7.83 4.83 -14.57
C GLU A 104 -7.46 3.48 -15.22
N PRO A 105 -8.01 3.10 -16.39
CA PRO A 105 -7.61 1.84 -17.05
C PRO A 105 -6.10 1.76 -17.35
N GLU A 106 -5.48 2.87 -17.75
CA GLU A 106 -4.04 2.92 -18.03
C GLU A 106 -3.18 2.80 -16.76
N LEU A 107 -3.66 3.30 -15.61
CA LEU A 107 -3.00 3.05 -14.32
C LEU A 107 -2.98 1.56 -14.00
N TYR A 108 -4.11 0.87 -14.18
CA TYR A 108 -4.22 -0.56 -13.93
C TYR A 108 -3.36 -1.37 -14.90
N GLU A 109 -3.27 -0.96 -16.15
CA GLU A 109 -2.37 -1.57 -17.14
C GLU A 109 -0.90 -1.43 -16.70
N ARG A 110 -0.53 -0.23 -16.28
CA ARG A 110 0.81 0.05 -15.76
C ARG A 110 1.10 -0.78 -14.51
N ALA A 111 0.18 -0.84 -13.54
CA ALA A 111 0.32 -1.69 -12.36
C ALA A 111 0.46 -3.18 -12.74
N CYS A 112 -0.31 -3.67 -13.72
CA CYS A 112 -0.19 -5.04 -14.20
C CYS A 112 1.18 -5.32 -14.85
N ARG A 113 1.77 -4.37 -15.60
CA ARG A 113 3.16 -4.48 -16.10
C ARG A 113 4.19 -4.59 -14.97
N HIS A 114 3.89 -4.06 -13.79
CA HIS A 114 4.68 -4.27 -12.56
C HIS A 114 4.34 -5.55 -11.79
N GLN A 115 3.55 -6.44 -12.41
CA GLN A 115 3.12 -7.75 -11.89
C GLN A 115 2.23 -7.64 -10.65
N TRP A 116 1.41 -6.60 -10.57
CA TRP A 116 0.44 -6.47 -9.48
C TRP A 116 -0.82 -7.28 -9.84
N GLY A 117 -0.95 -8.48 -9.24
CA GLY A 117 -1.99 -9.46 -9.59
C GLY A 117 -3.40 -8.89 -9.61
N PHE A 118 -3.79 -8.14 -8.58
CA PHE A 118 -5.10 -7.49 -8.48
C PHE A 118 -5.40 -6.56 -9.68
N ALA A 119 -4.36 -5.95 -10.26
CA ALA A 119 -4.52 -5.04 -11.38
C ALA A 119 -4.69 -5.80 -12.70
N CYS A 120 -3.98 -6.92 -12.87
CA CYS A 120 -4.14 -7.79 -14.04
C CYS A 120 -5.53 -8.46 -14.08
N GLU A 121 -6.03 -8.94 -12.93
CA GLU A 121 -7.35 -9.56 -12.81
C GLU A 121 -8.49 -8.59 -13.17
N ARG A 122 -8.35 -7.32 -12.77
CA ARG A 122 -9.35 -6.28 -13.09
C ARG A 122 -9.44 -6.04 -14.59
N GLN A 123 -8.33 -6.06 -15.33
CA GLN A 123 -8.35 -5.91 -16.79
C GLN A 123 -9.08 -7.06 -17.48
N ALA A 124 -8.85 -8.30 -17.03
CA ALA A 124 -9.52 -9.47 -17.56
C ALA A 124 -11.04 -9.46 -17.36
N SER A 125 -11.54 -8.65 -16.42
CA SER A 125 -12.98 -8.52 -16.12
C SER A 125 -13.67 -7.40 -16.93
N THR A 126 -12.91 -6.59 -17.67
CA THR A 126 -13.45 -5.43 -18.44
C THR A 126 -13.36 -5.60 -19.95
N GLY A 127 -12.83 -6.73 -20.44
CA GLY A 127 -12.79 -7.12 -21.85
C GLY A 127 -13.77 -8.24 -22.14
#